data_AF-A0A940XVE1-F1
#
_entry.id   AF-A0A940XVE1-F1
#
_cell.length_a   1.000
_cell.length_b   1.000
_cell.length_c   1.000
_cell.angle_alpha   90.00
_cell.angle_beta   90.00
_cell.angle_gamma   90.00
#
_symmetry.space_group_name_H-M   'P 1'
#
loop_
_entity.id
_entity.type
_entity.pdbx_description
1 polymer ?
#
loop_
_entity_poly.entity_id
_entity_poly.type
_entity_poly.pdbx_seq_one_letter_code
_entity_poly.pdbx_strand_id
1 'polypeptide(L)'
;MSGSKQQIALVTPVAAEVQQEAHAFVADGREAKAVKCLRKATGLGLPEAQAALQLLRSGKALPVDYPQALENLEALDSDLMGELASLLAEGHSVKAVKVLRERMDLSLTSGYRLVKQLEDREAS
;
A
#
# COMPACT_ATOMS: atom_id res chain seq x y z
N MET A 1 -12.73 -9.74 7.41
CA MET A 1 -12.66 -8.29 7.68
C MET A 1 -11.92 -7.66 6.52
N SER A 2 -12.50 -6.67 5.85
CA SER A 2 -11.86 -5.99 4.71
C SER A 2 -10.90 -4.92 5.23
N GLY A 3 -9.76 -4.72 4.57
CA GLY A 3 -8.76 -3.72 4.95
C GLY A 3 -9.35 -2.32 5.06
N SER A 4 -9.00 -1.59 6.13
CA SER A 4 -9.42 -0.21 6.29
C SER A 4 -8.74 0.69 5.25
N LYS A 5 -9.33 1.87 4.98
CA LYS A 5 -8.77 2.85 4.03
C LYS A 5 -7.34 3.29 4.40
N GLN A 6 -7.05 3.33 5.70
CA GLN A 6 -5.71 3.60 6.21
C GLN A 6 -4.75 2.43 5.99
N GLN A 7 -5.20 1.19 6.17
CA GLN A 7 -4.37 0.01 5.90
C GLN A 7 -4.00 -0.08 4.41
N ILE A 8 -4.95 0.19 3.50
CA ILE A 8 -4.68 0.26 2.06
C ILE A 8 -3.59 1.29 1.76
N ALA A 9 -3.67 2.48 2.36
CA ALA A 9 -2.66 3.52 2.18
C ALA A 9 -1.28 3.09 2.73
N LEU A 10 -1.24 2.39 3.86
CA LEU A 10 0.01 1.91 4.48
C LEU A 10 0.71 0.80 3.69
N VAL A 11 0.00 0.10 2.80
CA VAL A 11 0.58 -0.95 1.94
C VAL A 11 0.63 -0.51 0.46
N THR A 12 0.38 0.76 0.16
CA THR A 12 0.47 1.31 -1.19
C THR A 12 1.67 2.24 -1.29
N PRO A 13 2.70 1.90 -2.09
CA PRO A 13 3.86 2.77 -2.27
C PRO A 13 3.47 4.15 -2.81
N VAL A 14 4.00 5.20 -2.18
CA VAL A 14 3.88 6.60 -2.60
C VAL A 14 5.29 7.20 -2.65
N ALA A 15 5.79 7.49 -3.85
CA ALA A 15 7.12 8.07 -4.02
C ALA A 15 7.35 9.31 -3.13
N ALA A 16 8.57 9.49 -2.63
CA ALA A 16 8.89 10.55 -1.67
C ALA A 16 8.54 11.94 -2.21
N GLU A 17 8.77 12.18 -3.50
CA GLU A 17 8.48 13.45 -4.18
C GLU A 17 6.97 13.73 -4.20
N VAL A 18 6.15 12.68 -4.34
CA VAL A 18 4.68 12.77 -4.32
C VAL A 18 4.20 13.08 -2.90
N GLN A 19 4.80 12.47 -1.87
CA GLN A 19 4.49 12.81 -0.47
C GLN A 19 4.83 14.27 -0.18
N GLN A 20 6.00 14.75 -0.63
CA GLN A 20 6.44 16.14 -0.49
C GLN A 20 5.50 17.11 -1.23
N GLU A 21 5.08 16.78 -2.46
CA GLU A 21 4.13 17.59 -3.22
C GLU A 21 2.76 17.66 -2.51
N ALA A 22 2.28 16.54 -1.96
CA ALA A 22 1.06 16.52 -1.16
C ALA A 22 1.18 17.42 0.09
N HIS A 23 2.32 17.40 0.78
CA HIS A 23 2.59 18.30 1.90
C HIS A 23 2.58 19.78 1.48
N ALA A 24 3.22 20.12 0.35
CA ALA A 24 3.22 21.48 -0.17
C ALA A 24 1.79 21.96 -0.48
N PHE A 25 0.94 21.11 -1.09
CA PHE A 25 -0.45 21.47 -1.31
C PHE A 25 -1.23 21.68 -0.01
N VAL A 26 -0.96 20.90 1.05
CA VAL A 26 -1.60 21.11 2.35
C VAL A 26 -1.16 22.43 2.99
N ALA A 27 0.14 22.75 2.93
CA ALA A 27 0.68 24.01 3.45
C ALA A 27 0.04 25.24 2.77
N ASP A 28 -0.28 25.13 1.48
CA ASP A 28 -1.00 26.15 0.71
C ASP A 28 -2.53 26.15 0.93
N GLY A 29 -3.08 25.31 1.81
CA GLY A 29 -4.53 25.17 2.02
C GLY A 29 -5.28 24.48 0.86
N ARG A 30 -4.57 23.76 -0.01
CA ARG A 30 -5.09 23.13 -1.24
C ARG A 30 -5.29 21.61 -1.09
N GLU A 31 -5.99 21.17 -0.05
CA GLU A 31 -6.16 19.74 0.27
C GLU A 31 -6.72 18.90 -0.89
N ALA A 32 -7.69 19.42 -1.63
CA ALA A 32 -8.25 18.70 -2.78
C ALA A 32 -7.20 18.38 -3.87
N LYS A 33 -6.18 19.23 -4.01
CA LYS A 33 -5.07 18.99 -4.94
C LYS A 33 -4.06 17.99 -4.37
N ALA A 34 -3.83 17.99 -3.05
CA ALA A 34 -3.03 16.95 -2.40
C ALA A 34 -3.64 15.55 -2.61
N VAL A 35 -4.95 15.40 -2.35
CA VAL A 35 -5.66 14.13 -2.60
C VAL A 35 -5.59 13.74 -4.08
N LYS A 36 -5.77 14.70 -5.01
CA LYS A 36 -5.67 14.43 -6.45
C LYS A 36 -4.26 13.98 -6.86
N CYS A 37 -3.21 14.56 -6.30
CA CYS A 37 -1.82 14.16 -6.52
C CYS A 37 -1.60 12.70 -6.10
N LEU A 38 -1.97 12.36 -4.86
CA LEU A 38 -1.85 11.00 -4.33
C LEU A 38 -2.57 9.97 -5.21
N ARG A 39 -3.82 10.24 -5.60
CA ARG A 39 -4.59 9.34 -6.48
C ARG A 39 -3.93 9.10 -7.83
N LYS A 40 -3.40 10.15 -8.45
CA LYS A 40 -2.77 10.05 -9.77
C LYS A 40 -1.49 9.21 -9.72
N ALA A 41 -0.71 9.35 -8.66
CA ALA A 41 0.54 8.62 -8.51
C ALA A 41 0.34 7.13 -8.17
N THR A 42 -0.72 6.81 -7.43
CA THR A 42 -0.89 5.49 -6.79
C THR A 42 -2.01 4.64 -7.37
N GLY A 43 -2.98 5.27 -8.06
CA GLY A 43 -4.22 4.63 -8.46
C GLY A 43 -5.24 4.44 -7.31
N LEU A 44 -4.97 4.98 -6.12
CA LEU A 44 -5.91 4.93 -5.00
C LEU A 44 -7.26 5.56 -5.35
N GLY A 45 -8.33 4.98 -4.78
CA GLY A 45 -9.64 5.59 -4.78
C GLY A 45 -9.68 6.87 -3.93
N LEU A 46 -10.79 7.58 -3.99
CA LEU A 46 -10.94 8.84 -3.25
C LEU A 46 -10.84 8.63 -1.72
N PRO A 47 -11.55 7.66 -1.11
CA PRO A 47 -11.46 7.45 0.34
C PRO A 47 -10.06 7.05 0.81
N GLU A 48 -9.36 6.22 0.04
CA GLU A 48 -8.03 5.73 0.38
C GLU A 48 -6.99 6.86 0.26
N ALA A 49 -7.10 7.70 -0.76
CA ALA A 49 -6.21 8.85 -0.91
C ALA A 49 -6.45 9.93 0.16
N GLN A 50 -7.69 10.08 0.63
CA GLN A 50 -7.98 10.92 1.80
C GLN A 50 -7.34 10.35 3.08
N ALA A 51 -7.44 9.03 3.28
CA ALA A 51 -6.78 8.36 4.40
C ALA A 51 -5.25 8.48 4.32
N ALA A 52 -4.66 8.32 3.13
CA ALA A 52 -3.25 8.55 2.87
C ALA A 52 -2.82 9.98 3.24
N LEU A 53 -3.60 10.99 2.83
CA LEU A 53 -3.32 12.38 3.20
C LEU A 53 -3.41 12.62 4.71
N GLN A 54 -4.38 12.00 5.39
CA GLN A 54 -4.51 12.09 6.85
C GLN A 54 -3.29 11.49 7.56
N LEU A 55 -2.78 10.35 7.10
CA LEU A 55 -1.57 9.72 7.64
C LEU A 55 -0.35 10.65 7.51
N LEU A 56 -0.17 11.26 6.32
CA LEU A 56 0.90 12.24 6.10
C LEU A 56 0.76 13.44 7.05
N ARG A 57 -0.46 13.96 7.23
CA ARG A 57 -0.72 15.08 8.15
C ARG A 57 -0.48 14.74 9.61
N SER A 58 -0.66 13.49 10.02
CA SER A 58 -0.34 13.02 11.37
C SER A 58 1.16 12.71 11.56
N GLY A 59 2.01 13.03 10.58
CA GLY A 59 3.45 12.76 10.62
C GLY A 59 3.81 11.30 10.36
N LYS A 60 2.87 10.47 9.89
CA LYS A 60 3.13 9.09 9.54
C LYS A 60 3.54 9.01 8.08
N ALA A 61 4.77 8.57 7.83
CA ALA A 61 5.27 8.33 6.48
C ALA A 61 4.49 7.19 5.81
N LEU A 62 4.22 7.35 4.52
CA LEU A 62 3.74 6.25 3.67
C LEU A 62 4.95 5.51 3.09
N PRO A 63 4.84 4.21 2.78
CA PRO A 63 5.95 3.48 2.17
C PRO A 63 6.33 4.13 0.84
N VAL A 64 7.62 4.29 0.55
CA VAL A 64 8.06 4.87 -0.74
C VAL A 64 8.24 3.82 -1.84
N ASP A 65 8.35 2.54 -1.46
CA ASP A 65 8.56 1.42 -2.34
C ASP A 65 7.83 0.14 -1.85
N TYR A 66 7.91 -0.94 -2.63
CA TYR A 66 7.27 -2.21 -2.29
C TYR A 66 7.92 -2.95 -1.11
N PRO A 67 9.25 -2.95 -0.91
CA PRO A 67 9.86 -3.47 0.31
C PRO A 67 9.28 -2.86 1.59
N GLN A 68 9.18 -1.52 1.69
CA GLN A 68 8.58 -0.87 2.86
C GLN A 68 7.09 -1.15 2.99
N ALA A 69 6.37 -1.26 1.87
CA ALA A 69 4.96 -1.63 1.90
C ALA A 69 4.75 -3.06 2.41
N LEU A 70 5.69 -3.97 2.13
CA LEU A 70 5.68 -5.34 2.63
C LEU A 70 5.99 -5.39 4.13
N GLU A 71 6.95 -4.61 4.62
CA GLU A 71 7.22 -4.45 6.05
C GLU A 71 5.98 -3.93 6.80
N ASN A 72 5.28 -2.94 6.23
CA ASN A 72 4.02 -2.44 6.78
C ASN A 72 2.93 -3.52 6.78
N LEU A 73 2.83 -4.34 5.73
CA LEU A 73 1.88 -5.45 5.68
C LEU A 73 2.16 -6.47 6.79
N GLU A 74 3.43 -6.82 7.00
CA GLU A 74 3.87 -7.75 8.05
C GLU A 74 3.56 -7.23 9.46
N ALA A 75 3.76 -5.93 9.69
CA ALA A 75 3.39 -5.29 10.95
C ALA A 75 1.85 -5.20 11.15
N LEU A 76 1.06 -5.19 10.07
CA LEU A 76 -0.40 -5.07 10.13
C LEU A 76 -1.10 -6.43 10.29
N ASP A 77 -0.64 -7.47 9.61
CA ASP A 77 -1.25 -8.81 9.59
C ASP A 77 -0.17 -9.87 9.33
N SER A 78 0.52 -10.29 10.41
CA SER A 78 1.56 -11.32 10.36
C SER A 78 1.02 -12.68 9.93
N ASP A 79 -0.24 -12.99 10.24
CA ASP A 79 -0.88 -14.25 9.87
C ASP A 79 -1.09 -14.31 8.35
N LEU A 80 -1.57 -13.21 7.75
CA LEU A 80 -1.66 -13.08 6.30
C LEU A 80 -0.28 -13.22 5.64
N MET A 81 0.76 -12.60 6.20
CA MET A 81 2.12 -12.75 5.66
C MET A 81 2.58 -14.22 5.65
N GLY A 82 2.34 -14.96 6.73
CA GLY A 82 2.64 -16.40 6.79
C GLY A 82 1.84 -17.22 5.77
N GLU A 83 0.56 -16.89 5.56
CA GLU A 83 -0.28 -17.53 4.53
C GLU A 83 0.28 -17.27 3.12
N LEU A 84 0.66 -16.03 2.82
CA LEU A 84 1.23 -15.66 1.52
C LEU A 84 2.57 -16.37 1.26
N ALA A 85 3.45 -16.42 2.26
CA ALA A 85 4.73 -17.12 2.16
C ALA A 85 4.54 -18.63 1.91
N SER A 86 3.59 -19.26 2.62
CA SER A 86 3.26 -20.68 2.42
C SER A 86 2.72 -20.95 1.02
N LEU A 87 1.81 -20.10 0.51
CA LEU A 87 1.30 -20.21 -0.85
C LEU A 87 2.40 -20.05 -1.91
N LEU A 88 3.37 -19.15 -1.69
CA LEU A 88 4.49 -18.97 -2.60
C LEU A 88 5.45 -20.17 -2.60
N ALA A 89 5.74 -20.73 -1.42
CA ALA A 89 6.55 -21.94 -1.30
C ALA A 89 5.92 -23.14 -2.03
N GLU A 90 4.59 -23.21 -2.08
CA GLU A 90 3.83 -24.22 -2.84
C GLU A 90 3.66 -23.90 -4.34
N GLY A 91 4.19 -22.77 -4.82
CA GLY A 91 4.08 -22.32 -6.22
C GLY A 91 2.71 -21.75 -6.60
N HIS A 92 1.92 -21.30 -5.62
CA HIS A 92 0.56 -20.79 -5.79
C HIS A 92 0.48 -19.25 -5.87
N SER A 93 1.36 -18.60 -6.65
CA SER A 93 1.47 -17.13 -6.69
C SER A 93 0.15 -16.42 -7.10
N VAL A 94 -0.64 -16.98 -8.02
CA VAL A 94 -1.95 -16.41 -8.40
C VAL A 94 -2.93 -16.41 -7.22
N LYS A 95 -2.92 -17.48 -6.40
CA LYS A 95 -3.76 -17.59 -5.21
C LYS A 95 -3.30 -16.61 -4.14
N ALA A 96 -2.00 -16.45 -3.93
CA ALA A 96 -1.44 -15.45 -3.02
C ALA A 96 -1.91 -14.03 -3.39
N VAL A 97 -1.85 -13.65 -4.67
CA VAL A 97 -2.36 -12.35 -5.14
C VAL A 97 -3.84 -12.19 -4.85
N LYS A 98 -4.64 -13.24 -5.06
CA LYS A 98 -6.08 -13.20 -4.78
C LYS A 98 -6.35 -12.99 -3.28
N VAL A 99 -5.73 -13.78 -2.42
CA VAL A 99 -5.88 -13.70 -0.96
C VAL A 99 -5.52 -12.31 -0.45
N LEU A 100 -4.34 -11.78 -0.84
CA LEU A 100 -3.90 -10.45 -0.44
C LEU A 100 -4.91 -9.38 -0.86
N ARG A 101 -5.40 -9.43 -2.10
CA ARG A 101 -6.35 -8.43 -2.61
C ARG A 101 -7.69 -8.48 -1.91
N GLU A 102 -8.22 -9.67 -1.66
CA GLU A 102 -9.52 -9.82 -0.99
C GLU A 102 -9.45 -9.38 0.48
N ARG A 103 -8.31 -9.61 1.14
CA ARG A 103 -8.12 -9.22 2.53
C ARG A 103 -7.86 -7.74 2.71
N MET A 104 -7.08 -7.14 1.81
CA MET A 104 -6.66 -5.74 1.90
C MET A 104 -7.43 -4.79 0.97
N ASP A 105 -8.42 -5.28 0.22
CA ASP A 105 -9.18 -4.52 -0.78
C ASP A 105 -8.26 -3.83 -1.83
N LEU A 106 -7.22 -4.54 -2.26
CA LEU A 106 -6.21 -4.00 -3.18
C LEU A 106 -6.58 -4.17 -4.66
N SER A 107 -6.11 -3.22 -5.46
CA SER A 107 -6.10 -3.34 -6.91
C SER A 107 -5.29 -4.58 -7.34
N LEU A 108 -5.57 -5.09 -8.55
CA LEU A 108 -4.78 -6.19 -9.12
C LEU A 108 -3.30 -5.83 -9.21
N THR A 109 -2.98 -4.63 -9.67
CA THR A 109 -1.60 -4.15 -9.83
C THR A 109 -0.87 -4.09 -8.49
N SER A 110 -1.48 -3.49 -7.46
CA SER A 110 -0.86 -3.37 -6.14
C SER A 110 -0.66 -4.73 -5.49
N GLY A 111 -1.69 -5.59 -5.54
CA GLY A 111 -1.60 -6.95 -5.00
C GLY A 111 -0.54 -7.80 -5.70
N TYR A 112 -0.48 -7.74 -7.04
CA TYR A 112 0.55 -8.44 -7.80
C TYR A 112 1.96 -7.99 -7.45
N ARG A 113 2.20 -6.68 -7.38
CA ARG A 113 3.54 -6.14 -7.09
C ARG A 113 4.03 -6.48 -5.68
N LEU A 114 3.16 -6.43 -4.68
CA LEU A 114 3.49 -6.84 -3.31
C LEU A 114 3.84 -8.34 -3.23
N VAL A 115 3.01 -9.20 -3.82
CA VAL A 115 3.30 -10.64 -3.84
C VAL A 115 4.57 -10.93 -4.62
N LYS A 116 4.81 -10.24 -5.74
CA LYS A 116 6.05 -10.39 -6.50
C LYS A 116 7.27 -9.98 -5.67
N GLN A 117 7.18 -8.86 -4.95
CA GLN A 117 8.24 -8.42 -4.04
C GLN A 117 8.51 -9.43 -2.92
N LEU A 118 7.47 -10.06 -2.37
CA LEU A 118 7.61 -11.13 -1.39
C LEU A 118 8.27 -12.37 -1.99
N GLU A 119 7.82 -12.81 -3.16
CA GLU A 119 8.40 -13.95 -3.89
C GLU A 119 9.91 -13.74 -4.14
N ASP A 120 10.30 -12.54 -4.57
CA ASP A 120 11.71 -12.20 -4.80
C ASP A 120 12.51 -12.15 -3.48
N ARG A 121 11.89 -11.76 -2.36
CA ARG A 121 12.50 -11.76 -1.02
C ARG A 121 12.75 -13.18 -0.51
N GLU A 122 11.79 -14.09 -0.67
CA GLU A 122 11.90 -15.48 -0.20
C GLU A 122 12.82 -16.34 -1.09
N ALA A 123 13.06 -15.92 -2.33
CA ALA A 123 13.97 -16.58 -3.27
C ALA A 123 15.44 -16.16 -3.13
N SER A 124 15.72 -15.10 -2.34
CA SER A 124 17.07 -14.55 -2.10
C SER A 124 17.74 -15.20 -0.89
#